data_AF-A0A7C1NVV7-F1
#
_entry.id   AF-A0A7C1NVV7-F1
#
_cell.length_a   1.000
_cell.length_b   1.000
_cell.length_c   1.000
_cell.angle_alpha   90.00
_cell.angle_beta   90.00
_cell.angle_gamma   90.00
#
_symmetry.space_group_name_H-M   'P 1'
#
loop_
_entity.id
_entity.type
_entity.pdbx_description
1 polymer ?
#
loop_
_entity_poly.entity_id
_entity_poly.type
_entity_poly.pdbx_seq_one_letter_code
_entity_poly.pdbx_strand_id
1 'polypeptide(L)'
;SVAVLILSGVYGMIVLKLPLNPLIDFPSTPLFPALAGLFGFSTLISSFISRTEIKSQTITEPRLTRIEKKSSILSTITGTLSGIFVSIVPGITTAIGTIIALIFRGRTDEKQTIITLSSVNTSAAIATIANLFIIQKARSGVAVIVNNLIRPDRWSDTLPPYSLVYLLIPIVISTSLSFPLTCYLGKTIAKKIGRISYQGIIKISIIFILILVLVFSGTIGVIILLVGASIGLLPIFLGARRSSCMGILLIPLLLHFLGLF
;
A
#
# COMPACT_ATOMS: atom_id res chain seq x y z
N SER A 1 10.56 11.76 -14.00
CA SER A 1 10.55 11.20 -12.64
C SER A 1 10.95 12.20 -11.56
N VAL A 2 12.12 12.85 -11.66
CA VAL A 2 12.60 13.81 -10.63
C VAL A 2 11.66 15.01 -10.45
N ALA A 3 11.18 15.62 -11.54
CA ALA A 3 10.23 16.74 -11.44
C ALA A 3 8.93 16.36 -10.68
N VAL A 4 8.39 15.17 -10.94
CA VAL A 4 7.20 14.65 -10.22
C VAL A 4 7.52 14.39 -8.74
N LEU A 5 8.72 13.92 -8.43
CA LEU A 5 9.18 13.74 -7.05
C LEU A 5 9.20 15.09 -6.31
N ILE A 6 9.84 16.11 -6.89
CA ILE A 6 9.92 17.44 -6.29
C ILE A 6 8.54 18.06 -6.14
N LEU A 7 7.72 18.03 -7.20
CA LEU A 7 6.37 18.58 -7.18
C LEU A 7 5.48 17.91 -6.12
N SER A 8 5.49 16.58 -6.04
CA SER A 8 4.75 15.85 -5.01
C SER A 8 5.27 16.14 -3.60
N GLY A 9 6.58 16.39 -3.44
CA GLY A 9 7.17 16.79 -2.16
C GLY A 9 6.77 18.19 -1.70
N VAL A 10 6.81 19.18 -2.60
CA VAL A 10 6.31 20.55 -2.32
C VAL A 10 4.83 20.50 -1.95
N TYR A 11 4.05 19.73 -2.70
CA TYR A 11 2.65 19.46 -2.38
C TYR A 11 2.48 18.86 -0.97
N GLY A 12 3.32 17.89 -0.59
CA GLY A 12 3.34 17.32 0.77
C GLY A 12 3.68 18.32 1.86
N MET A 13 4.67 19.19 1.65
CA MET A 13 5.05 20.22 2.64
C MET A 13 3.89 21.17 2.96
N ILE A 14 3.05 21.48 1.97
CA ILE A 14 1.89 22.36 2.14
C ILE A 14 0.74 21.58 2.77
N VAL A 15 0.34 20.48 2.16
CA VAL A 15 -0.89 19.75 2.51
C VAL A 15 -0.84 19.14 3.90
N LEU A 16 0.32 18.66 4.36
CA LEU A 16 0.45 18.05 5.68
C LEU A 16 0.22 19.04 6.83
N LYS A 17 0.25 20.35 6.58
CA LYS A 17 0.01 21.42 7.57
C LYS A 17 -1.37 22.07 7.46
N LEU A 18 -2.18 21.69 6.46
CA LEU A 18 -3.49 22.28 6.27
C LEU A 18 -4.49 21.77 7.32
N PRO A 19 -5.25 22.67 7.99
CA PRO A 19 -6.34 22.25 8.84
C PRO A 19 -7.45 21.62 7.98
N LEU A 20 -8.03 20.53 8.47
CA LEU A 20 -9.19 19.90 7.86
C LEU A 20 -10.44 20.20 8.66
N ASN A 21 -11.56 20.31 7.96
CA ASN A 21 -12.88 20.55 8.55
C ASN A 21 -13.80 19.38 8.17
N PRO A 22 -13.66 18.20 8.79
CA PRO A 22 -14.47 17.04 8.45
C PRO A 22 -15.96 17.29 8.79
N LEU A 23 -16.87 16.66 8.04
CA LEU A 23 -18.31 16.78 8.29
C LEU A 23 -18.74 15.97 9.54
N ILE A 24 -17.98 14.93 9.87
CA ILE A 24 -18.16 14.12 11.06
C ILE A 24 -16.95 14.36 11.97
N ASP A 25 -17.20 14.56 13.26
CA ASP A 25 -16.14 14.77 14.24
C ASP A 25 -15.33 13.49 14.44
N PHE A 26 -14.26 13.37 13.65
CA PHE A 26 -13.38 12.22 13.59
C PHE A 26 -11.94 12.70 13.38
N PRO A 27 -10.92 12.00 13.93
CA PRO A 27 -9.52 12.32 13.68
C PRO A 27 -9.22 12.28 12.17
N SER A 28 -9.14 13.45 11.56
CA SER A 28 -8.93 13.61 10.13
C SER A 28 -7.45 13.87 9.86
N THR A 29 -6.92 13.21 8.82
CA THR A 29 -5.54 13.42 8.38
C THR A 29 -5.53 13.82 6.91
N PRO A 30 -4.73 14.83 6.52
CA PRO A 30 -4.63 15.25 5.11
C PRO A 30 -4.00 14.17 4.22
N LEU A 31 -3.40 13.14 4.83
CA LEU A 31 -2.86 11.96 4.14
C LEU A 31 -3.92 11.19 3.36
N PHE A 32 -5.13 11.05 3.88
CA PHE A 32 -6.19 10.31 3.20
C PHE A 32 -6.54 10.92 1.83
N PRO A 33 -7.01 12.19 1.74
CA PRO A 33 -7.33 12.82 0.46
C PRO A 33 -6.10 12.95 -0.45
N ALA A 34 -4.91 13.23 0.11
CA ALA A 34 -3.71 13.41 -0.69
C ALA A 34 -3.25 12.12 -1.37
N LEU A 35 -3.18 11.00 -0.63
CA LEU A 35 -2.79 9.70 -1.16
C LEU A 35 -3.89 9.12 -2.06
N ALA A 36 -5.17 9.31 -1.70
CA ALA A 36 -6.29 8.95 -2.56
C ALA A 36 -6.20 9.69 -3.90
N GLY A 37 -5.84 10.98 -3.90
CA GLY A 37 -5.68 11.79 -5.11
C GLY A 37 -4.52 11.30 -5.98
N LEU A 38 -3.31 11.26 -5.40
CA LEU A 38 -2.08 10.91 -6.10
C LEU A 38 -2.11 9.52 -6.75
N PHE A 39 -2.71 8.53 -6.08
CA PHE A 39 -2.63 7.13 -6.52
C PHE A 39 -3.96 6.54 -6.98
N GLY A 40 -5.04 6.73 -6.20
CA GLY A 40 -6.33 6.07 -6.47
C GLY A 40 -7.15 6.80 -7.53
N PHE A 41 -7.51 8.05 -7.23
CA PHE A 41 -8.38 8.89 -8.03
C PHE A 41 -7.78 9.22 -9.40
N SER A 42 -6.48 9.53 -9.46
CA SER A 42 -5.74 9.70 -10.72
C SER A 42 -5.81 8.46 -11.62
N THR A 43 -5.66 7.26 -11.05
CA THR A 43 -5.78 6.00 -11.79
C THR A 43 -7.20 5.78 -12.29
N LEU A 44 -8.21 6.06 -11.45
CA LEU A 44 -9.61 5.92 -11.85
C LEU A 44 -9.98 6.88 -12.97
N ILE A 45 -9.54 8.15 -12.90
CA ILE A 45 -9.72 9.13 -13.98
C ILE A 45 -9.06 8.63 -15.26
N SER A 46 -7.80 8.19 -15.19
CA SER A 46 -7.10 7.67 -16.37
C SER A 46 -7.85 6.49 -16.98
N SER A 47 -8.29 5.52 -16.19
CA SER A 47 -9.06 4.36 -16.65
C SER A 47 -10.44 4.74 -17.20
N PHE A 48 -11.05 5.81 -16.69
CA PHE A 48 -12.30 6.35 -17.19
C PHE A 48 -12.12 6.96 -18.58
N ILE A 49 -11.09 7.80 -18.76
CA ILE A 49 -10.77 8.45 -20.04
C ILE A 49 -10.39 7.42 -21.11
N SER A 50 -9.54 6.45 -20.75
CA SER A 50 -9.07 5.42 -21.68
C SER A 50 -10.13 4.37 -22.04
N ARG A 51 -11.34 4.46 -21.49
CA ARG A 51 -12.43 3.49 -21.70
C ARG A 51 -11.98 2.03 -21.58
N THR A 52 -11.19 1.73 -20.55
CA THR A 52 -10.65 0.37 -20.40
C THR A 52 -11.80 -0.64 -20.30
N GLU A 53 -11.60 -1.82 -20.90
CA GLU A 53 -12.59 -2.90 -20.88
C GLU A 53 -11.98 -4.14 -20.23
N ILE A 54 -12.81 -4.88 -19.50
CA ILE A 54 -12.40 -6.15 -18.92
C ILE A 54 -12.51 -7.22 -20.00
N LYS A 55 -11.39 -7.85 -20.34
CA LYS A 55 -11.36 -9.00 -21.23
C LYS A 55 -12.02 -10.22 -20.59
N SER A 56 -12.57 -11.11 -21.42
CA SER A 56 -13.16 -12.39 -20.98
C SER A 56 -12.16 -13.20 -20.17
N GLN A 57 -12.58 -13.68 -19.00
CA GLN A 57 -11.74 -14.46 -18.09
C GLN A 57 -11.94 -15.96 -18.32
N THR A 58 -10.84 -16.71 -18.41
CA THR A 58 -10.85 -18.18 -18.41
C THR A 58 -10.30 -18.72 -17.10
N ILE A 59 -11.05 -19.61 -16.46
CA ILE A 59 -10.65 -20.21 -15.18
C ILE A 59 -9.97 -21.55 -15.48
N THR A 60 -8.65 -21.58 -15.35
CA THR A 60 -7.85 -22.79 -15.50
C THR A 60 -6.96 -22.97 -14.28
N GLU A 61 -6.85 -24.20 -13.78
CA GLU A 61 -5.91 -24.51 -12.71
C GLU A 61 -4.47 -24.32 -13.21
N PRO A 62 -3.62 -23.57 -12.49
CA PRO A 62 -2.26 -23.28 -12.94
C PRO A 62 -1.40 -24.54 -12.93
N ARG A 63 -0.81 -24.87 -14.08
CA ARG A 63 0.22 -25.92 -14.19
C ARG A 63 1.59 -25.27 -14.06
N LEU A 64 2.28 -25.54 -12.96
CA LEU A 64 3.63 -25.02 -12.71
C LEU A 64 4.68 -26.05 -13.11
N THR A 65 5.57 -25.65 -14.01
CA THR A 65 6.79 -26.40 -14.33
C THR A 65 7.75 -26.45 -13.14
N ARG A 66 8.70 -27.40 -13.15
CA ARG A 66 9.70 -27.53 -12.08
C ARG A 66 10.55 -26.25 -11.91
N ILE A 67 10.82 -25.55 -13.01
CA ILE A 67 11.58 -24.29 -13.04
C ILE A 67 10.76 -23.17 -12.38
N GLU A 68 9.48 -23.04 -12.74
CA GLU A 68 8.59 -22.06 -12.13
C GLU A 68 8.43 -22.28 -10.62
N LYS A 69 8.31 -23.54 -10.17
CA LYS A 69 8.25 -23.85 -8.72
C LYS A 69 9.51 -23.38 -7.98
N LYS A 70 10.69 -23.68 -8.52
CA LYS A 70 11.97 -23.21 -7.93
C LYS A 70 12.05 -21.69 -7.91
N SER A 71 11.65 -21.04 -9.01
CA SER A 71 11.61 -19.58 -9.09
C SER A 71 10.65 -18.98 -8.06
N SER A 72 9.46 -19.56 -7.88
CA SER A 72 8.49 -19.13 -6.88
C SER A 72 9.02 -19.27 -5.45
N ILE A 73 9.72 -20.36 -5.12
CA ILE A 73 10.36 -20.52 -3.81
C ILE A 73 11.41 -19.43 -3.59
N LEU A 74 12.25 -19.15 -4.59
CA LEU A 74 13.26 -18.10 -4.50
C LEU A 74 12.61 -16.71 -4.33
N SER A 75 11.52 -16.44 -5.06
CA SER A 75 10.71 -15.22 -4.93
C SER A 75 10.14 -15.06 -3.52
N THR A 76 9.68 -16.16 -2.93
CA THR A 76 9.18 -16.17 -1.56
C THR A 76 10.28 -15.88 -0.55
N ILE A 77 11.45 -16.53 -0.67
CA ILE A 77 12.57 -16.33 0.25
C ILE A 77 13.09 -14.88 0.17
N THR A 78 13.41 -14.42 -1.04
CA THR A 78 13.93 -13.06 -1.28
C THR A 78 12.92 -11.99 -0.85
N GLY A 79 11.64 -12.18 -1.17
CA GLY A 79 10.57 -11.30 -0.73
C GLY A 79 10.39 -11.30 0.79
N THR A 80 10.46 -12.47 1.43
CA THR A 80 10.34 -12.59 2.90
C THR A 80 11.45 -11.82 3.61
N LEU A 81 12.71 -12.06 3.22
CA LEU A 81 13.88 -11.35 3.77
C LEU A 81 13.78 -9.84 3.56
N SER A 82 13.38 -9.42 2.36
CA SER A 82 13.21 -8.00 2.07
C SER A 82 12.08 -7.36 2.89
N GLY A 83 10.94 -8.03 3.09
CA GLY A 83 9.88 -7.49 3.93
C GLY A 83 10.26 -7.40 5.41
N ILE A 84 11.08 -8.33 5.92
CA ILE A 84 11.69 -8.20 7.26
C ILE A 84 12.57 -6.95 7.29
N PHE A 85 13.45 -6.76 6.30
CA PHE A 85 14.31 -5.59 6.20
C PHE A 85 13.51 -4.27 6.14
N VAL A 86 12.45 -4.22 5.33
CA VAL A 86 11.53 -3.07 5.21
C VAL A 86 10.93 -2.71 6.58
N SER A 87 10.59 -3.70 7.40
CA SER A 87 10.05 -3.46 8.74
C SER A 87 11.09 -2.87 9.71
N ILE A 88 12.39 -2.93 9.38
CA ILE A 88 13.49 -2.42 10.19
C ILE A 88 13.85 -0.97 9.79
N VAL A 89 13.75 -0.62 8.51
CA VAL A 89 14.25 0.66 8.01
C VAL A 89 13.11 1.70 7.88
N PRO A 90 13.23 2.87 8.52
CA PRO A 90 12.22 3.92 8.41
C PRO A 90 12.12 4.45 6.97
N GLY A 91 10.90 4.76 6.53
CA GLY A 91 10.65 5.36 5.22
C GLY A 91 10.70 4.38 4.02
N ILE A 92 11.10 3.13 4.21
CA ILE A 92 11.02 2.11 3.17
C ILE A 92 9.61 1.51 3.16
N THR A 93 8.95 1.52 2.00
CA THR A 93 7.65 0.88 1.81
C THR A 93 7.81 -0.55 1.31
N THR A 94 6.77 -1.37 1.47
CA THR A 94 6.74 -2.73 0.90
C THR A 94 6.97 -2.72 -0.61
N ALA A 95 6.50 -1.70 -1.34
CA ALA A 95 6.78 -1.55 -2.76
C ALA A 95 8.29 -1.36 -3.07
N ILE A 96 8.99 -0.54 -2.28
CA ILE A 96 10.45 -0.38 -2.42
C ILE A 96 11.17 -1.68 -2.04
N GLY A 97 10.72 -2.36 -0.98
CA GLY A 97 11.21 -3.70 -0.61
C GLY A 97 11.08 -4.70 -1.74
N THR A 98 9.90 -4.77 -2.38
CA THR A 98 9.68 -5.63 -3.55
C THR A 98 10.66 -5.32 -4.67
N ILE A 99 10.90 -4.03 -4.98
CA ILE A 99 11.89 -3.64 -5.99
C ILE A 99 13.29 -4.12 -5.61
N ILE A 100 13.70 -3.95 -4.35
CA ILE A 100 15.00 -4.44 -3.84
C ILE A 100 15.10 -5.96 -4.04
N ALA A 101 14.08 -6.71 -3.62
CA ALA A 101 14.05 -8.17 -3.75
C ALA A 101 14.14 -8.63 -5.22
N LEU A 102 13.45 -7.94 -6.13
CA LEU A 102 13.49 -8.24 -7.57
C LEU A 102 14.86 -7.93 -8.18
N ILE A 103 15.49 -6.81 -7.81
CA ILE A 103 16.83 -6.43 -8.28
C ILE A 103 17.86 -7.48 -7.84
N PHE A 104 17.83 -7.89 -6.56
CA PHE A 104 18.73 -8.93 -6.05
C PHE A 104 18.54 -10.28 -6.75
N ARG A 105 17.33 -10.58 -7.23
CA ARG A 105 17.01 -11.85 -7.88
C ARG A 105 17.37 -11.88 -9.37
N GLY A 106 17.28 -10.76 -10.09
CA GLY A 106 17.48 -10.70 -11.54
C GLY A 106 16.19 -10.97 -12.35
N ARG A 107 16.28 -11.73 -13.46
CA ARG A 107 15.16 -11.90 -14.43
C ARG A 107 13.86 -12.32 -13.74
N THR A 108 12.81 -11.54 -13.98
CA THR A 108 11.52 -11.67 -13.31
C THR A 108 10.37 -11.69 -14.32
N ASP A 109 9.50 -12.69 -14.18
CA ASP A 109 8.21 -12.75 -14.85
C ASP A 109 7.15 -12.01 -14.00
N GLU A 110 6.03 -11.62 -14.61
CA GLU A 110 4.93 -10.92 -13.93
C GLU A 110 4.39 -11.74 -12.76
N LYS A 111 4.21 -13.05 -12.95
CA LYS A 111 3.81 -13.98 -11.88
C LYS A 111 4.76 -13.92 -10.69
N GLN A 112 6.05 -13.89 -10.97
CA GLN A 112 7.08 -13.86 -9.94
C GLN A 112 7.14 -12.51 -9.23
N THR A 113 6.83 -11.42 -9.92
CA THR A 113 6.66 -10.09 -9.31
C THR A 113 5.51 -10.08 -8.32
N ILE A 114 4.38 -10.70 -8.66
CA ILE A 114 3.22 -10.83 -7.77
C ILE A 114 3.56 -11.68 -6.53
N ILE A 115 4.28 -12.80 -6.73
CA ILE A 115 4.72 -13.67 -5.62
C ILE A 115 5.64 -12.88 -4.67
N THR A 116 6.69 -12.24 -5.20
CA THR A 116 7.62 -11.44 -4.38
C THR A 116 6.90 -10.31 -3.65
N LEU A 117 6.00 -9.58 -4.32
CA LEU A 117 5.20 -8.50 -3.70
C LEU A 117 4.37 -9.03 -2.53
N SER A 118 3.71 -10.17 -2.72
CA SER A 118 2.88 -10.81 -1.71
C SER A 118 3.73 -11.26 -0.52
N SER A 119 4.89 -11.87 -0.77
CA SER A 119 5.83 -12.29 0.27
C SER A 119 6.38 -11.11 1.07
N VAL A 120 6.76 -10.00 0.42
CA VAL A 120 7.22 -8.79 1.10
C VAL A 120 6.11 -8.21 1.98
N ASN A 121 4.88 -8.12 1.47
CA ASN A 121 3.78 -7.52 2.21
C ASN A 121 3.41 -8.36 3.45
N THR A 122 3.30 -9.69 3.29
CA THR A 122 2.99 -10.59 4.39
C THR A 122 4.10 -10.63 5.44
N SER A 123 5.36 -10.75 5.02
CA SER A 123 6.47 -10.79 5.98
C SER A 123 6.66 -9.44 6.68
N ALA A 124 6.49 -8.32 5.98
CA ALA A 124 6.52 -7.00 6.60
C ALA A 124 5.39 -6.81 7.62
N ALA A 125 4.18 -7.31 7.36
CA ALA A 125 3.07 -7.23 8.32
C ALA A 125 3.40 -7.97 9.63
N ILE A 126 3.90 -9.21 9.53
CA ILE A 126 4.31 -10.00 10.70
C ILE A 126 5.50 -9.34 11.41
N ALA A 127 6.55 -9.00 10.65
CA ALA A 127 7.78 -8.45 11.20
C ALA A 127 7.60 -7.06 11.81
N THR A 128 6.69 -6.24 11.30
CA THR A 128 6.41 -4.92 11.88
C THR A 128 5.77 -5.03 13.26
N ILE A 129 4.88 -6.01 13.47
CA ILE A 129 4.31 -6.27 14.79
C ILE A 129 5.38 -6.81 15.74
N ALA A 130 6.21 -7.78 15.32
CA ALA A 130 7.31 -8.26 16.14
C ALA A 130 8.31 -7.13 16.50
N ASN A 131 8.70 -6.33 15.51
CA ASN A 131 9.62 -5.21 15.69
C ASN A 131 9.03 -4.08 16.53
N LEU A 132 7.71 -3.97 16.66
CA LEU A 132 7.10 -3.03 17.59
C LEU A 132 7.52 -3.34 19.03
N PHE A 133 7.61 -4.62 19.41
CA PHE A 133 8.03 -5.04 20.76
C PHE A 133 9.55 -5.03 20.95
N ILE A 134 10.32 -5.19 19.87
CA ILE A 134 11.80 -5.19 19.92
C ILE A 134 12.37 -3.77 19.90
N ILE A 135 11.88 -2.94 18.97
CA ILE A 135 12.44 -1.62 18.66
C ILE A 135 11.62 -0.50 19.31
N GLN A 136 10.37 -0.77 19.73
CA GLN A 136 9.42 0.22 20.28
C GLN A 136 9.18 1.43 19.36
N LYS A 137 9.32 1.23 18.05
CA LYS A 137 8.99 2.25 17.05
C LYS A 137 7.98 1.71 16.07
N ALA A 138 6.82 2.34 16.01
CA ALA A 138 5.79 2.02 15.04
C ALA A 138 6.21 2.46 13.63
N ARG A 139 6.12 1.55 12.67
CA ARG A 139 6.57 1.76 11.27
C ARG A 139 5.49 1.46 10.22
N SER A 140 4.28 1.15 10.67
CA SER A 140 3.09 0.98 9.85
C SER A 140 1.91 1.60 10.59
N GLY A 141 0.89 2.06 9.87
CA GLY A 141 -0.32 2.61 10.48
C GLY A 141 -0.95 1.65 11.50
N VAL A 142 -0.97 0.35 11.20
CA VAL A 142 -1.46 -0.68 12.14
C VAL A 142 -0.61 -0.72 13.41
N ALA A 143 0.72 -0.66 13.28
CA ALA A 143 1.62 -0.66 14.42
C ALA A 143 1.51 0.62 15.26
N VAL A 144 1.21 1.77 14.66
CA VAL A 144 0.96 3.02 15.39
C VAL A 144 -0.28 2.88 16.27
N ILE A 145 -1.36 2.33 15.71
CA ILE A 145 -2.61 2.11 16.47
C ILE A 145 -2.38 1.12 17.61
N VAL A 146 -1.72 0.00 17.33
CA VAL A 146 -1.35 -1.00 18.36
C VAL A 146 -0.50 -0.36 19.46
N ASN A 147 0.48 0.46 19.10
CA ASN A 147 1.34 1.16 20.06
C ASN A 147 0.54 2.11 20.97
N ASN A 148 -0.45 2.80 20.42
CA ASN A 148 -1.29 3.74 21.17
C ASN A 148 -2.29 3.03 22.08
N LEU A 149 -2.82 1.87 21.66
CA LEU A 149 -3.82 1.11 22.40
C LEU A 149 -3.21 0.24 23.52
N ILE A 150 -2.14 -0.49 23.20
CA ILE A 150 -1.58 -1.52 24.09
C ILE A 150 -0.36 -0.99 24.86
N ARG A 151 0.35 0.02 24.34
CA ARG A 151 1.64 0.52 24.88
C ARG A 151 2.59 -0.63 25.22
N PRO A 152 3.06 -1.38 24.21
CA PRO A 152 3.78 -2.63 24.43
C PRO A 152 5.09 -2.41 25.19
N ASP A 153 5.30 -3.20 26.25
CA ASP A 153 6.58 -3.26 26.94
C ASP A 153 7.69 -3.82 26.04
N ARG A 154 8.94 -3.43 26.34
CA ARG A 154 10.09 -3.91 25.57
C ARG A 154 10.21 -5.41 25.76
N TRP A 155 10.38 -6.14 24.66
CA TRP A 155 10.79 -7.52 24.75
C TRP A 155 12.28 -7.56 25.17
N SER A 156 12.52 -7.81 26.47
CA SER A 156 13.86 -7.98 27.06
C SER A 156 14.16 -9.43 27.47
N ASP A 157 13.13 -10.21 27.79
CA ASP A 157 13.27 -11.56 28.32
C ASP A 157 13.36 -12.63 27.23
N THR A 158 13.77 -13.85 27.59
CA THR A 158 13.82 -14.99 26.66
C THR A 158 12.45 -15.41 26.14
N LEU A 159 11.39 -15.15 26.90
CA LEU A 159 10.00 -15.43 26.54
C LEU A 159 9.33 -14.20 25.92
N PRO A 160 8.53 -14.37 24.84
CA PRO A 160 7.80 -13.26 24.24
C PRO A 160 6.70 -12.74 25.18
N PRO A 161 6.43 -11.43 25.20
CA PRO A 161 5.32 -10.85 25.98
C PRO A 161 3.97 -11.45 25.57
N TYR A 162 3.07 -11.66 26.53
CA TYR A 162 1.73 -12.22 26.27
C TYR A 162 0.94 -11.39 25.25
N SER A 163 1.07 -10.06 25.27
CA SER A 163 0.46 -9.14 24.32
C SER A 163 0.93 -9.37 22.87
N LEU A 164 2.20 -9.73 22.65
CA LEU A 164 2.69 -10.11 21.33
C LEU A 164 2.04 -11.41 20.85
N VAL A 165 1.92 -12.41 21.75
CA VAL A 165 1.29 -13.70 21.43
C VAL A 165 -0.17 -13.50 21.01
N TYR A 166 -0.93 -12.69 21.75
CA TYR A 166 -2.32 -12.37 21.40
C TYR A 166 -2.45 -11.68 20.04
N LEU A 167 -1.50 -10.82 19.66
CA LEU A 167 -1.50 -10.16 18.35
C LEU A 167 -1.10 -11.11 17.20
N LEU A 168 -0.29 -12.13 17.47
CA LEU A 168 0.11 -13.11 16.46
C LEU A 168 -1.00 -14.10 16.10
N ILE A 169 -1.88 -14.45 17.04
CA ILE A 169 -3.02 -15.35 16.81
C ILE A 169 -3.88 -14.94 15.59
N PRO A 170 -4.45 -13.72 15.53
CA PRO A 170 -5.28 -13.31 14.39
C PRO A 170 -4.46 -13.20 13.10
N ILE A 171 -3.16 -12.92 13.16
CA ILE A 171 -2.28 -12.87 11.98
C ILE A 171 -2.12 -14.27 11.37
N VAL A 172 -1.89 -15.29 12.21
CA VAL A 172 -1.77 -16.69 11.76
C VAL A 172 -3.10 -17.18 11.19
N ILE A 173 -4.22 -16.88 11.87
CA ILE A 173 -5.56 -17.24 11.39
C ILE A 173 -5.84 -16.58 10.03
N SER A 174 -5.59 -15.27 9.91
CA SER A 174 -5.79 -14.52 8.67
C SER A 174 -4.92 -15.07 7.54
N THR A 175 -3.66 -15.43 7.82
CA THR A 175 -2.74 -15.96 6.80
C THR A 175 -3.20 -17.32 6.29
N SER A 176 -3.63 -18.20 7.19
CA SER A 176 -4.15 -19.53 6.85
C SER A 176 -5.45 -19.45 6.04
N LEU A 177 -6.34 -18.52 6.38
CA LEU A 177 -7.61 -18.32 5.67
C LEU A 177 -7.46 -17.54 4.36
N SER A 178 -6.38 -16.77 4.19
CA SER A 178 -6.18 -15.90 3.02
C SER A 178 -6.17 -16.67 1.70
N PHE A 179 -5.46 -17.78 1.62
CA PHE A 179 -5.36 -18.57 0.38
C PHE A 179 -6.70 -19.15 -0.10
N PRO A 180 -7.44 -19.94 0.72
CA PRO A 180 -8.72 -20.50 0.28
C PRO A 180 -9.74 -19.40 -0.03
N LEU A 181 -9.77 -18.33 0.76
CA LEU A 181 -10.69 -17.22 0.56
C LEU A 181 -10.37 -16.46 -0.74
N THR A 182 -9.10 -16.23 -1.04
CA THR A 182 -8.66 -15.61 -2.30
C THR A 182 -9.06 -16.45 -3.50
N CYS A 183 -8.90 -17.77 -3.44
CA CYS A 183 -9.32 -18.68 -4.50
C CYS A 183 -10.85 -18.67 -4.69
N TYR A 184 -11.62 -18.71 -3.60
CA TYR A 184 -13.09 -18.69 -3.64
C TYR A 184 -13.64 -17.37 -4.19
N LEU A 185 -13.20 -16.24 -3.63
CA LEU A 185 -13.61 -14.90 -4.05
C LEU A 185 -13.12 -14.61 -5.48
N GLY A 186 -11.87 -14.96 -5.79
CA GLY A 186 -11.28 -14.78 -7.12
C GLY A 186 -12.08 -15.49 -8.21
N LYS A 187 -12.40 -16.79 -8.03
CA LYS A 187 -13.23 -17.55 -9.00
C LYS A 187 -14.64 -16.97 -9.12
N THR A 188 -15.23 -16.53 -8.01
CA THR A 188 -16.57 -15.93 -8.00
C THR A 188 -16.61 -14.60 -8.75
N ILE A 189 -15.64 -13.73 -8.50
CA ILE A 189 -15.49 -12.44 -9.17
C ILE A 189 -15.18 -12.68 -10.65
N ALA A 190 -14.22 -13.53 -11.02
CA ALA A 190 -13.89 -13.78 -12.43
C ALA A 190 -15.09 -14.26 -13.27
N LYS A 191 -16.00 -15.08 -12.69
CA LYS A 191 -17.24 -15.50 -13.36
C LYS A 191 -18.23 -14.37 -13.58
N LYS A 192 -18.29 -13.40 -12.66
CA LYS A 192 -19.29 -12.31 -12.67
C LYS A 192 -18.77 -11.03 -13.32
N ILE A 193 -17.45 -10.79 -13.30
CA ILE A 193 -16.83 -9.52 -13.72
C ILE A 193 -17.11 -9.20 -15.19
N GLY A 194 -17.20 -10.21 -16.06
CA GLY A 194 -17.52 -10.04 -17.48
C GLY A 194 -18.94 -9.56 -17.77
N ARG A 195 -19.85 -9.58 -16.77
CA ARG A 195 -21.22 -9.07 -16.90
C ARG A 195 -21.38 -7.63 -16.41
N ILE A 196 -20.35 -7.09 -15.77
CA ILE A 196 -20.40 -5.76 -15.14
C ILE A 196 -19.66 -4.79 -16.05
N SER A 197 -20.29 -3.65 -16.36
CA SER A 197 -19.60 -2.59 -17.10
C SER A 197 -18.44 -2.04 -16.26
N TYR A 198 -17.21 -2.15 -16.78
CA TYR A 198 -16.03 -1.61 -16.09
C TYR A 198 -16.17 -0.11 -15.82
N GLN A 199 -16.77 0.61 -16.76
CA GLN A 199 -17.08 2.04 -16.63
C GLN A 199 -18.05 2.34 -15.48
N GLY A 200 -19.01 1.45 -15.21
CA GLY A 200 -19.90 1.59 -14.05
C GLY A 200 -19.12 1.47 -12.73
N ILE A 201 -18.21 0.50 -12.63
CA ILE A 201 -17.36 0.30 -11.44
C ILE A 201 -16.48 1.52 -11.19
N ILE A 202 -15.87 2.08 -12.25
CA ILE A 202 -15.04 3.29 -12.13
C ILE A 202 -15.86 4.47 -11.64
N LYS A 203 -17.02 4.74 -12.26
CA LYS A 203 -17.89 5.86 -11.85
C LYS A 203 -18.32 5.75 -10.40
N ILE A 204 -18.76 4.56 -9.97
CA ILE A 204 -19.14 4.30 -8.58
C ILE A 204 -17.95 4.52 -7.64
N SER A 205 -16.77 4.02 -7.99
CA SER A 205 -15.55 4.21 -7.18
C SER A 205 -15.14 5.69 -7.04
N ILE A 206 -15.23 6.47 -8.12
CA ILE A 206 -14.96 7.91 -8.12
C ILE A 206 -15.91 8.64 -7.17
N ILE A 207 -17.22 8.38 -7.31
CA ILE A 207 -18.26 8.99 -6.45
C ILE A 207 -18.04 8.58 -4.99
N PHE A 208 -17.75 7.30 -4.75
CA PHE A 208 -17.52 6.78 -3.41
C PHE A 208 -16.31 7.43 -2.73
N ILE A 209 -15.18 7.58 -3.44
CA ILE A 209 -13.99 8.27 -2.90
C ILE A 209 -14.30 9.74 -2.62
N LEU A 210 -15.02 10.42 -3.50
CA LEU A 210 -15.43 11.82 -3.28
C LEU A 210 -16.27 11.97 -2.02
N ILE A 211 -17.27 11.10 -1.81
CA ILE A 211 -18.10 11.09 -0.61
C ILE A 211 -17.24 10.83 0.63
N LEU A 212 -16.37 9.82 0.59
CA LEU A 212 -15.49 9.49 1.71
C LEU A 212 -14.58 10.68 2.08
N VAL A 213 -13.97 11.32 1.09
CA VAL A 213 -13.12 12.49 1.30
C VAL A 213 -13.92 13.66 1.86
N LEU A 214 -15.11 13.91 1.33
CA LEU A 214 -15.98 14.96 1.85
C LEU A 214 -16.33 14.69 3.32
N VAL A 215 -16.76 13.47 3.66
CA VAL A 215 -17.16 13.09 5.02
C VAL A 215 -15.99 13.20 6.01
N PHE A 216 -14.82 12.63 5.67
CA PHE A 216 -13.69 12.51 6.60
C PHE A 216 -12.67 13.65 6.55
N SER A 217 -12.73 14.54 5.55
CA SER A 217 -11.74 15.61 5.38
C SER A 217 -12.35 16.96 4.98
N GLY A 218 -13.66 16.99 4.71
CA GLY A 218 -14.38 18.22 4.37
C GLY A 218 -14.11 18.70 2.95
N THR A 219 -14.51 19.95 2.71
CA THR A 219 -14.31 20.64 1.42
C THR A 219 -12.84 20.86 1.10
N ILE A 220 -12.02 21.17 2.11
CA ILE A 220 -10.56 21.28 1.98
C ILE A 220 -9.97 19.94 1.51
N GLY A 221 -10.46 18.82 2.05
CA GLY A 221 -10.08 17.48 1.62
C GLY A 221 -10.34 17.23 0.13
N VAL A 222 -11.45 17.74 -0.42
CA VAL A 222 -11.77 17.61 -1.84
C VAL A 222 -10.78 18.40 -2.71
N ILE A 223 -10.38 19.60 -2.28
CA ILE A 223 -9.36 20.39 -2.98
C ILE A 223 -8.03 19.64 -2.99
N ILE A 224 -7.62 19.10 -1.84
CA ILE A 224 -6.43 18.26 -1.71
C ILE A 224 -6.52 17.07 -2.67
N LEU A 225 -7.65 16.35 -2.68
CA LEU A 225 -7.86 15.21 -3.58
C LEU A 225 -7.67 15.59 -5.05
N LEU A 226 -8.26 16.70 -5.49
CA LEU A 226 -8.20 17.15 -6.89
C LEU A 226 -6.78 17.57 -7.30
N VAL A 227 -6.09 18.37 -6.48
CA VAL A 227 -4.70 18.76 -6.75
C VAL A 227 -3.79 17.54 -6.76
N GLY A 228 -3.95 16.65 -5.79
CA GLY A 228 -3.25 15.37 -5.73
C GLY A 228 -3.50 14.51 -6.97
N ALA A 229 -4.74 14.48 -7.47
CA ALA A 229 -5.08 13.75 -8.69
C ALA A 229 -4.42 14.33 -9.94
N SER A 230 -4.37 15.66 -10.07
CA SER A 230 -3.65 16.31 -11.17
C SER A 230 -2.16 15.95 -11.17
N ILE A 231 -1.51 15.98 -10.00
CA ILE A 231 -0.11 15.55 -9.86
C ILE A 231 0.04 14.05 -10.16
N GLY A 232 -0.88 13.23 -9.67
CA GLY A 232 -0.90 11.78 -9.84
C GLY A 232 -1.10 11.30 -11.29
N LEU A 233 -1.72 12.13 -12.13
CA LEU A 233 -1.88 11.87 -13.57
C LEU A 233 -0.58 12.10 -14.35
N LEU A 234 0.30 13.00 -13.90
CA LEU A 234 1.59 13.28 -14.57
C LEU A 234 2.46 12.05 -14.82
N PRO A 235 2.74 11.16 -13.84
CA PRO A 235 3.55 9.97 -14.11
C PRO A 235 2.88 9.00 -15.08
N ILE A 236 1.54 8.97 -15.14
CA ILE A 236 0.80 8.10 -16.08
C ILE A 236 1.01 8.60 -17.51
N PHE A 237 0.84 9.89 -17.76
CA PHE A 237 0.99 10.46 -19.10
C PHE A 237 2.45 10.60 -19.56
N LEU A 238 3.38 10.84 -18.63
CA LEU A 238 4.81 10.98 -18.93
C LEU A 238 5.58 9.64 -18.92
N GLY A 239 4.90 8.51 -18.70
CA GLY A 239 5.55 7.20 -18.59
C GLY A 239 6.56 7.09 -17.43
N ALA A 240 6.44 7.94 -16.40
CA ALA A 240 7.31 7.92 -15.25
C ALA A 240 6.85 6.86 -14.22
N ARG A 241 7.77 6.42 -13.35
CA ARG A 241 7.42 5.49 -12.28
C ARG A 241 6.47 6.17 -11.28
N ARG A 242 5.33 5.53 -10.99
CA ARG A 242 4.36 6.03 -9.99
C ARG A 242 4.97 6.22 -8.60
N SER A 243 6.01 5.48 -8.27
CA SER A 243 6.78 5.66 -7.02
C SER A 243 7.33 7.08 -6.85
N SER A 244 7.52 7.84 -7.94
CA SER A 244 7.91 9.26 -7.84
C SER A 244 6.88 10.14 -7.11
N CYS A 245 5.60 9.76 -7.04
CA CYS A 245 4.61 10.50 -6.25
C CYS A 245 4.77 10.34 -4.73
N MET A 246 5.59 9.38 -4.26
CA MET A 246 5.91 9.25 -2.84
C MET A 246 6.80 10.38 -2.30
N GLY A 247 7.22 11.32 -3.16
CA GLY A 247 7.85 12.57 -2.74
C GLY A 247 7.05 13.32 -1.69
N ILE A 248 5.70 13.20 -1.72
CA ILE A 248 4.78 13.77 -0.71
C ILE A 248 5.15 13.42 0.73
N LEU A 249 5.67 12.23 0.98
CA LEU A 249 6.15 11.83 2.32
C LEU A 249 7.67 12.00 2.42
N LEU A 250 8.39 11.56 1.39
CA LEU A 250 9.84 11.42 1.44
C LEU A 250 10.54 12.78 1.64
N ILE A 251 10.12 13.83 0.93
CA ILE A 251 10.75 15.15 1.01
C ILE A 251 10.48 15.82 2.37
N PRO A 252 9.22 15.92 2.87
CA PRO A 252 8.98 16.44 4.21
C PRO A 252 9.72 15.66 5.31
N LEU A 253 9.78 14.33 5.22
CA LEU A 253 10.51 13.49 6.18
C LEU A 253 12.02 13.76 6.14
N LEU A 254 12.63 13.87 4.95
CA LEU A 254 14.05 14.20 4.83
C LEU A 254 14.36 15.56 5.44
N LEU A 255 13.56 16.58 5.14
CA LEU A 255 13.75 17.93 5.69
C LEU A 255 13.58 17.94 7.21
N HIS A 256 12.63 17.16 7.73
CA HIS A 256 12.42 17.00 9.16
C HIS A 256 13.64 16.38 9.85
N PHE A 257 14.21 15.31 9.28
CA PHE A 257 15.44 14.70 9.82
C PHE A 257 16.68 15.59 9.68
N LEU A 258 16.69 16.51 8.72
CA LEU A 258 17.74 17.52 8.58
C LEU A 258 17.56 18.72 9.51
N GLY A 259 16.45 18.79 10.27
CA GLY A 259 16.14 19.91 11.16
C GLY A 259 15.69 21.18 10.45
N LEU A 260 15.37 21.10 9.15
CA LEU A 260 14.94 22.23 8.32
C LEU A 260 13.41 22.41 8.27
N PHE A 261 12.64 21.46 8.82
CA PHE A 261 11.18 21.43 8.70
C PHE A 261 10.43 20.71 9.84
#